data_AF-A0A2A2EZ09-F1
#
_entry.id   AF-A0A2A2EZ09-F1
#
_cell.length_a   1.000
_cell.length_b   1.000
_cell.length_c   1.000
_cell.angle_alpha   90.00
_cell.angle_beta   90.00
_cell.angle_gamma   90.00
#
_symmetry.space_group_name_H-M   'P 1'
#
loop_
_entity.id
_entity.type
_entity.pdbx_description
1 polymer ?
#
loop_
_entity_poly.entity_id
_entity_poly.type
_entity_poly.pdbx_seq_one_letter_code
_entity_poly.pdbx_strand_id
1 'polypeptide(L)'
;MRSAILAALGLAAWLLSPLVGAQQFEQVGDYQIHYSAVNTSFLSDEIAEEYGIQRSRAHALLNVSVVEEQDDGTTRPVNAGVSGSAGPLSGGQSALAFRNVRGAGDTRAQIATFRIHDDEPMRFDLDVTYDRNREPARVSFIQRFYIER
;
A
#
# COMPACT_ATOMS: atom_id res chain seq x y z
N MET A 1 56.22 -26.74 -1.58
CA MET A 1 55.02 -26.80 -0.71
C MET A 1 55.25 -25.91 0.51
N ARG A 2 54.25 -25.11 0.86
CA ARG A 2 54.08 -24.26 2.07
C ARG A 2 54.87 -22.95 2.07
N SER A 3 54.34 -21.78 2.40
CA SER A 3 52.99 -21.18 2.48
C SER A 3 53.32 -19.69 2.65
N ALA A 4 52.84 -18.80 1.78
CA ALA A 4 53.02 -17.36 1.95
C ALA A 4 51.64 -16.72 2.06
N ILE A 5 51.38 -16.14 3.23
CA ILE A 5 50.16 -15.42 3.61
C ILE A 5 50.32 -13.98 3.15
N LEU A 6 49.59 -13.54 2.13
CA LEU A 6 49.32 -12.14 1.73
C LEU A 6 48.09 -12.22 0.79
N ALA A 7 47.04 -11.41 0.83
CA ALA A 7 46.68 -10.23 1.57
C ALA A 7 45.14 -10.09 1.47
N ALA A 8 44.54 -9.49 2.49
CA ALA A 8 43.13 -9.18 2.58
C ALA A 8 42.73 -7.99 1.67
N LEU A 9 41.42 -7.81 1.53
CA LEU A 9 40.66 -6.69 0.91
C LEU A 9 40.45 -6.76 -0.60
N GLY A 10 39.20 -6.99 -1.00
CA GLY A 10 38.77 -6.80 -2.38
C GLY A 10 37.28 -7.05 -2.60
N LEU A 11 36.46 -6.14 -2.09
CA LEU A 11 35.12 -5.82 -2.62
C LEU A 11 34.01 -6.88 -2.44
N ALA A 12 33.52 -6.98 -1.21
CA ALA A 12 32.13 -7.35 -0.97
C ALA A 12 31.23 -6.21 -1.51
N ALA A 13 30.97 -6.20 -2.82
CA ALA A 13 29.90 -5.43 -3.42
C ALA A 13 28.57 -6.10 -3.04
N TRP A 14 28.16 -5.90 -1.79
CA TRP A 14 26.77 -6.12 -1.40
C TRP A 14 25.95 -5.13 -2.21
N LEU A 15 25.28 -5.67 -3.22
CA LEU A 15 24.19 -5.03 -3.91
C LEU A 15 23.22 -4.53 -2.83
N LEU A 16 23.31 -3.24 -2.49
CA LEU A 16 22.19 -2.52 -1.90
C LEU A 16 21.14 -2.44 -3.00
N SER A 17 20.39 -3.52 -3.17
CA SER A 17 19.12 -3.46 -3.88
C SER A 17 18.30 -2.40 -3.15
N PRO A 18 17.80 -1.36 -3.84
CA PRO A 18 16.87 -0.45 -3.22
C PRO A 18 15.69 -1.30 -2.73
N LEU A 19 15.33 -1.14 -1.46
CA LEU A 19 14.04 -1.56 -0.95
C LEU A 19 13.00 -0.73 -1.69
N VAL A 20 12.67 -1.15 -2.92
CA VAL A 20 11.45 -0.75 -3.60
C VAL A 20 10.35 -1.06 -2.60
N GLY A 21 9.58 -0.03 -2.21
CA GLY A 21 8.37 -0.24 -1.44
C GLY A 21 7.48 -1.14 -2.29
N ALA A 22 7.54 -2.45 -2.02
CA ALA A 22 6.84 -3.45 -2.80
C ALA A 22 5.35 -3.11 -2.73
N GLN A 23 4.75 -2.83 -3.88
CA GLN A 23 3.30 -2.78 -3.99
C GLN A 23 2.77 -4.10 -3.43
N GLN A 24 1.99 -4.01 -2.34
CA GLN A 24 1.51 -5.18 -1.63
C GLN A 24 0.15 -5.58 -2.20
N PHE A 25 -0.06 -6.88 -2.39
CA PHE A 25 -1.37 -7.41 -2.70
C PHE A 25 -1.61 -8.73 -1.98
N GLU A 26 -2.88 -9.01 -1.73
CA GLU A 26 -3.37 -10.32 -1.29
C GLU A 26 -4.07 -11.00 -2.47
N GLN A 27 -3.77 -12.28 -2.72
CA GLN A 27 -4.42 -13.08 -3.76
C GLN A 27 -5.63 -13.83 -3.16
N VAL A 28 -6.79 -13.74 -3.81
CA VAL A 28 -8.01 -14.44 -3.42
C VAL A 28 -8.65 -15.09 -4.66
N GLY A 29 -8.31 -16.37 -4.91
CA GLY A 29 -8.68 -17.02 -6.17
C GLY A 29 -8.01 -16.29 -7.33
N ASP A 30 -8.78 -15.86 -8.33
CA ASP A 30 -8.29 -15.11 -9.49
C ASP A 30 -8.27 -13.59 -9.25
N TYR A 31 -8.50 -13.13 -8.02
CA TYR A 31 -8.51 -11.71 -7.68
C TYR A 31 -7.25 -11.30 -6.92
N GLN A 32 -6.70 -10.15 -7.28
CA GLN A 32 -5.62 -9.49 -6.55
C GLN A 32 -6.14 -8.22 -5.91
N ILE A 33 -6.00 -8.14 -4.59
CA ILE A 33 -6.36 -6.95 -3.81
C ILE A 33 -5.08 -6.19 -3.53
N HIS A 34 -4.85 -5.14 -4.32
CA HIS A 34 -3.69 -4.26 -4.19
C HIS A 34 -3.97 -3.19 -3.13
N TYR A 35 -3.01 -2.95 -2.25
CA TYR A 35 -3.11 -1.90 -1.25
C TYR A 35 -1.79 -1.19 -1.05
N SER A 36 -1.88 0.10 -0.77
CA SER A 36 -0.73 0.94 -0.43
C SER A 36 -1.17 2.05 0.50
N ALA A 37 -0.32 2.39 1.47
CA ALA A 37 -0.49 3.59 2.24
C ALA A 37 0.72 4.51 2.04
N VAL A 38 0.50 5.80 1.78
CA VAL A 38 1.59 6.75 1.48
C VAL A 38 1.33 8.08 2.15
N ASN A 39 2.38 8.77 2.61
CA ASN A 39 2.25 10.15 3.09
C ASN A 39 1.78 11.04 1.93
N THR A 40 0.75 11.86 2.16
CA THR A 40 0.18 12.72 1.12
C THR A 40 1.16 13.80 0.64
N SER A 41 2.20 14.12 1.41
CA SER A 41 3.27 15.02 0.94
C SER A 41 4.05 14.47 -0.26
N PHE A 42 4.10 13.14 -0.42
CA PHE A 42 4.81 12.47 -1.50
C PHE A 42 3.99 12.30 -2.78
N LEU A 43 2.69 12.65 -2.76
CA LEU A 43 1.90 12.69 -3.99
C LEU A 43 2.44 13.78 -4.92
N SER A 44 2.43 13.51 -6.23
CA SER A 44 2.61 14.57 -7.22
C SER A 44 1.43 15.54 -7.18
N ASP A 45 1.63 16.76 -7.67
CA ASP A 45 0.55 17.75 -7.76
C ASP A 45 -0.60 17.24 -8.63
N GLU A 46 -0.29 16.59 -9.76
CA GLU A 46 -1.28 16.00 -10.66
C GLU A 46 -2.18 14.98 -9.95
N ILE A 47 -1.62 14.02 -9.21
CA ILE A 47 -2.40 12.99 -8.50
C ILE A 47 -3.19 13.60 -7.34
N ALA A 48 -2.59 14.56 -6.63
CA ALA A 48 -3.26 15.28 -5.56
C ALA A 48 -4.47 16.07 -6.07
N GLU A 49 -4.35 16.73 -7.22
CA GLU A 49 -5.45 17.45 -7.87
C GLU A 49 -6.49 16.51 -8.44
N GLU A 50 -6.08 15.47 -9.19
CA GLU A 50 -6.97 14.48 -9.80
C GLU A 50 -7.87 13.82 -8.77
N TYR A 51 -7.31 13.48 -7.60
CA TYR A 51 -8.08 12.87 -6.53
C TYR A 51 -8.62 13.87 -5.51
N GLY A 52 -8.32 15.16 -5.59
CA GLY A 52 -8.77 16.17 -4.61
C GLY A 52 -8.23 15.91 -3.19
N ILE A 53 -6.94 15.59 -3.10
CA ILE A 53 -6.23 15.29 -1.85
C ILE A 53 -5.32 16.47 -1.51
N GLN A 54 -5.48 17.05 -0.33
CA GLN A 54 -4.54 18.04 0.17
C GLN A 54 -3.20 17.36 0.52
N ARG A 55 -2.12 17.78 -0.15
CA ARG A 55 -0.76 17.35 0.20
C ARG A 55 -0.40 17.89 1.60
N SER A 56 -0.05 17.00 2.52
CA SER A 56 0.27 17.33 3.92
C SER A 56 1.22 16.31 4.53
N ARG A 57 2.25 16.76 5.25
CA ARG A 57 3.14 15.85 5.99
C ARG A 57 2.44 15.07 7.11
N ALA A 58 1.28 15.56 7.59
CA ALA A 58 0.54 15.01 8.72
C ALA A 58 -0.53 13.96 8.32
N HIS A 59 -0.78 13.79 7.01
CA HIS A 59 -1.82 12.88 6.52
C HIS A 59 -1.24 11.85 5.56
N ALA A 60 -1.80 10.66 5.59
CA ALA A 60 -1.53 9.61 4.63
C ALA A 60 -2.80 9.29 3.83
N LEU A 61 -2.57 8.75 2.63
CA LEU A 61 -3.56 8.18 1.73
C LEU A 61 -3.42 6.67 1.80
N LEU A 62 -4.52 5.97 2.11
CA LEU A 62 -4.68 4.55 1.84
C LEU A 62 -5.37 4.41 0.48
N ASN A 63 -4.78 3.63 -0.40
CA ASN A 63 -5.35 3.24 -1.68
C ASN A 63 -5.56 1.72 -1.70
N VAL A 64 -6.76 1.28 -2.07
CA VAL A 64 -7.12 -0.12 -2.29
C VAL A 64 -7.75 -0.27 -3.67
N SER A 65 -7.21 -1.16 -4.49
CA SER A 65 -7.77 -1.52 -5.79
C SER A 65 -7.85 -3.03 -5.93
N VAL A 66 -8.76 -3.50 -6.77
CA VAL A 66 -8.93 -4.92 -7.04
C VAL A 66 -8.86 -5.15 -8.54
N VAL A 67 -8.09 -6.14 -8.94
CA VAL A 67 -8.05 -6.64 -10.32
C VAL A 67 -8.36 -8.13 -10.33
N GLU A 68 -8.93 -8.60 -11.42
CA GLU A 68 -9.16 -10.02 -11.70
C GLU A 68 -8.19 -10.47 -12.80
N GLU A 69 -7.40 -11.51 -12.52
CA GLU A 69 -6.60 -12.22 -13.50
C GLU A 69 -7.53 -12.99 -14.44
N GLN A 70 -7.32 -12.79 -15.74
CA GLN A 70 -8.07 -13.47 -16.79
C GLN A 70 -7.27 -14.69 -17.28
N ASP A 71 -7.96 -15.65 -17.90
CA ASP A 71 -7.35 -16.88 -18.43
C ASP A 71 -6.22 -16.62 -19.46
N ASP A 72 -6.26 -15.47 -20.15
CA ASP A 72 -5.25 -15.04 -21.12
C ASP A 72 -4.02 -14.37 -20.49
N GLY A 73 -3.97 -14.28 -19.14
CA GLY A 73 -2.91 -13.66 -18.38
C GLY A 73 -3.01 -12.14 -18.26
N THR A 74 -4.08 -11.52 -18.80
CA THR A 74 -4.35 -10.10 -18.60
C THR A 74 -5.05 -9.85 -17.26
N THR A 75 -5.12 -8.58 -16.83
CA THR A 75 -5.85 -8.19 -15.62
C THR A 75 -6.96 -7.20 -15.94
N ARG A 76 -8.08 -7.32 -15.21
CA ARG A 76 -9.25 -6.46 -15.38
C ARG A 76 -9.61 -5.75 -14.07
N PRO A 77 -9.80 -4.42 -14.06
CA PRO A 77 -10.25 -3.72 -12.86
C PRO A 77 -11.62 -4.18 -12.38
N VAL A 78 -11.75 -4.43 -11.08
CA VAL A 78 -12.97 -4.88 -10.41
C VAL A 78 -13.56 -3.75 -9.57
N ASN A 79 -14.89 -3.61 -9.61
CA ASN A 79 -15.60 -2.71 -8.71
C ASN A 79 -15.66 -3.33 -7.31
N ALA A 80 -14.81 -2.83 -6.41
CA ALA A 80 -14.79 -3.27 -5.02
C ALA A 80 -15.39 -2.23 -4.07
N GLY A 81 -16.09 -2.71 -3.04
CA GLY A 81 -16.41 -1.95 -1.84
C GLY A 81 -15.38 -2.22 -0.76
N VAL A 82 -14.97 -1.18 -0.03
CA VAL A 82 -14.00 -1.33 1.07
C VAL A 82 -14.53 -0.65 2.32
N SER A 83 -14.44 -1.36 3.44
CA SER A 83 -14.66 -0.81 4.79
C SER A 83 -13.49 -1.22 5.68
N GLY A 84 -13.29 -0.52 6.78
CA GLY A 84 -12.25 -0.88 7.72
C GLY A 84 -11.84 0.24 8.64
N SER A 85 -10.77 0.00 9.38
CA SER A 85 -10.23 0.93 10.36
C SER A 85 -8.70 0.96 10.35
N ALA A 86 -8.15 2.07 10.82
CA ALA A 86 -6.72 2.23 11.02
C ALA A 86 -6.41 2.91 12.34
N GLY A 87 -5.25 2.60 12.92
CA GLY A 87 -4.78 3.24 14.12
C GLY A 87 -3.40 2.75 14.57
N PRO A 88 -2.81 3.41 15.58
CA PRO A 88 -1.60 2.94 16.24
C PRO A 88 -1.75 1.51 16.80
N LEU A 89 -0.64 0.77 16.95
CA LEU A 89 -0.66 -0.56 17.57
C LEU A 89 -1.03 -0.52 19.06
N SER A 90 -0.63 0.53 19.77
CA SER A 90 -0.90 0.69 21.19
C SER A 90 -2.31 1.23 21.52
N GLY A 91 -3.03 1.71 20.51
CA GLY A 91 -4.26 2.48 20.69
C GLY A 91 -5.48 1.92 19.96
N GLY A 92 -6.58 2.67 20.06
CA GLY A 92 -7.80 2.36 19.32
C GLY A 92 -7.69 2.69 17.84
N GLN A 93 -8.35 1.89 17.01
CA GLN A 93 -8.49 2.17 15.58
C GLN A 93 -9.72 3.04 15.33
N SER A 94 -9.62 3.92 14.33
CA SER A 94 -10.73 4.74 13.84
C SER A 94 -11.19 4.23 12.49
N ALA A 95 -12.50 4.28 12.25
CA ALA A 95 -13.09 3.91 10.96
C ALA A 95 -12.55 4.81 9.84
N LEU A 96 -12.24 4.22 8.70
CA LEU A 96 -11.77 4.92 7.52
C LEU A 96 -12.94 5.34 6.63
N ALA A 97 -12.93 6.60 6.22
CA ALA A 97 -13.91 7.15 5.29
C ALA A 97 -13.45 6.92 3.85
N PHE A 98 -13.80 5.76 3.30
CA PHE A 98 -13.49 5.42 1.90
C PHE A 98 -14.39 6.18 0.92
N ARG A 99 -13.80 6.55 -0.22
CA ARG A 99 -14.52 7.00 -1.40
C ARG A 99 -13.93 6.42 -2.67
N ASN A 100 -14.79 6.24 -3.65
CA ASN A 100 -14.40 5.76 -4.97
C ASN A 100 -13.68 6.88 -5.73
N VAL A 101 -12.56 6.55 -6.36
CA VAL A 101 -11.91 7.37 -7.38
C VAL A 101 -11.72 6.57 -8.65
N ARG A 102 -11.71 7.29 -9.76
CA ARG A 102 -11.43 6.77 -11.10
C ARG A 102 -10.18 7.49 -11.60
N GLY A 103 -9.17 6.72 -11.97
CA GLY A 103 -7.97 7.24 -12.60
C GLY A 103 -8.01 7.11 -14.13
N ALA A 104 -6.88 7.40 -14.77
CA ALA A 104 -6.68 7.09 -16.18
C ALA A 104 -6.88 5.58 -16.49
N GLY A 105 -7.35 5.28 -17.70
CA GLY A 105 -7.40 3.90 -18.22
C GLY A 105 -8.39 2.95 -17.55
N ASP A 106 -9.52 3.44 -17.02
CA ASP A 106 -10.54 2.64 -16.27
C ASP A 106 -10.04 2.07 -14.94
N THR A 107 -8.97 2.66 -14.37
CA THR A 107 -8.51 2.31 -13.03
C THR A 107 -9.57 2.69 -11.99
N ARG A 108 -9.92 1.75 -11.10
CA ARG A 108 -10.88 1.95 -10.01
C ARG A 108 -10.23 1.68 -8.68
N ALA A 109 -10.33 2.64 -7.78
CA ALA A 109 -9.75 2.55 -6.44
C ALA A 109 -10.72 3.07 -5.37
N GLN A 110 -10.60 2.48 -4.18
CA GLN A 110 -11.13 3.01 -2.94
C GLN A 110 -10.00 3.72 -2.22
N ILE A 111 -10.20 5.00 -1.91
CA ILE A 111 -9.20 5.76 -1.17
C ILE A 111 -9.77 6.31 0.13
N ALA A 112 -8.92 6.36 1.15
CA ALA A 112 -9.21 7.02 2.42
C ALA A 112 -7.99 7.84 2.85
N THR A 113 -8.23 9.03 3.39
CA THR A 113 -7.17 9.84 4.01
C THR A 113 -7.32 9.81 5.52
N PHE A 114 -6.20 9.75 6.22
CA PHE A 114 -6.18 9.65 7.68
C PHE A 114 -4.94 10.37 8.24
N ARG A 115 -4.98 10.70 9.53
CA ARG A 115 -3.87 11.34 10.22
C ARG A 115 -2.78 10.31 10.52
N ILE A 116 -1.54 10.69 10.27
CA ILE A 116 -0.37 9.87 10.62
C ILE A 116 -0.09 9.97 12.12
N HIS A 117 0.20 8.82 12.72
CA HIS A 117 0.85 8.70 14.02
C HIS A 117 2.32 8.30 13.75
N ASP A 118 3.26 9.22 13.93
CA ASP A 118 4.68 9.04 13.56
C ASP A 118 5.53 8.38 14.67
N ASP A 119 4.99 8.35 15.88
CA ASP A 119 5.59 7.73 17.07
C ASP A 119 5.57 6.20 17.01
N GLU A 120 4.57 5.59 16.38
CA GLU A 120 4.46 4.14 16.24
C GLU A 120 3.92 3.65 14.90
N PRO A 121 4.13 2.36 14.53
CA PRO A 121 3.48 1.79 13.35
C PRO A 121 1.96 1.81 13.47
N MET A 122 1.29 1.97 12.33
CA MET A 122 -0.16 1.91 12.25
C MET A 122 -0.60 0.54 11.71
N ARG A 123 -1.65 -0.03 12.30
CA ARG A 123 -2.34 -1.23 11.81
C ARG A 123 -3.59 -0.85 11.06
N PHE A 124 -3.80 -1.53 9.94
CA PHE A 124 -4.97 -1.44 9.09
C PHE A 124 -5.68 -2.79 9.12
N ASP A 125 -7.00 -2.77 9.30
CA ASP A 125 -7.86 -3.93 9.18
C ASP A 125 -9.01 -3.56 8.24
N LEU A 126 -9.06 -4.23 7.09
CA LEU A 126 -9.93 -3.91 5.98
C LEU A 126 -10.76 -5.13 5.59
N ASP A 127 -12.02 -4.88 5.24
CA ASP A 127 -12.90 -5.82 4.57
C ASP A 127 -13.13 -5.35 3.14
N VAL A 128 -12.74 -6.19 2.17
CA VAL A 128 -12.78 -5.89 0.74
C VAL A 128 -13.83 -6.76 0.07
N THR A 129 -14.93 -6.13 -0.35
CA THR A 129 -16.01 -6.78 -1.08
C THR A 129 -15.74 -6.68 -2.59
N TYR A 130 -15.12 -7.71 -3.16
CA TYR A 130 -14.75 -7.79 -4.58
C TYR A 130 -15.81 -8.52 -5.43
N ASP A 131 -16.64 -9.35 -4.81
CA ASP A 131 -17.84 -9.97 -5.39
C ASP A 131 -18.97 -9.86 -4.35
N ARG A 132 -20.14 -9.35 -4.75
CA ARG A 132 -21.28 -9.14 -3.83
C ARG A 132 -21.91 -10.44 -3.35
N ASN A 133 -21.62 -11.56 -4.01
CA ASN A 133 -22.16 -12.87 -3.66
C ASN A 133 -21.17 -13.69 -2.81
N ARG A 134 -20.02 -13.12 -2.44
CA ARG A 134 -19.01 -13.77 -1.60
C ARG A 134 -18.80 -12.98 -0.31
N GLU A 135 -18.25 -13.66 0.69
CA GLU A 135 -17.77 -12.99 1.89
C GLU A 135 -16.63 -12.01 1.54
N PRO A 136 -16.56 -10.84 2.20
CA PRO A 136 -15.44 -9.92 2.02
C PRO A 136 -14.10 -10.58 2.35
N ALA A 137 -13.07 -10.28 1.56
CA ALA A 137 -11.71 -10.65 1.89
C ALA A 137 -11.17 -9.73 2.98
N ARG A 138 -10.56 -10.32 4.01
CA ARG A 138 -9.88 -9.56 5.06
C ARG A 138 -8.45 -9.25 4.65
N VAL A 139 -8.08 -7.98 4.68
CA VAL A 139 -6.71 -7.51 4.48
C VAL A 139 -6.26 -6.81 5.76
N SER A 140 -5.15 -7.28 6.33
CA SER A 140 -4.58 -6.68 7.54
C SER A 140 -3.08 -6.49 7.36
N PHE A 141 -2.61 -5.28 7.56
CA PHE A 141 -1.19 -4.97 7.46
C PHE A 141 -0.78 -3.88 8.45
N ILE A 142 0.52 -3.81 8.70
CA ILE A 142 1.14 -2.82 9.59
C ILE A 142 2.11 -1.99 8.76
N GLN A 143 2.03 -0.67 8.87
CA GLN A 143 2.94 0.24 8.20
C GLN A 143 3.40 1.35 9.15
N ARG A 144 4.71 1.59 9.17
CA ARG A 144 5.29 2.77 9.81
C ARG A 144 5.42 3.91 8.81
N PHE A 145 4.96 5.09 9.21
CA PHE A 145 5.16 6.32 8.46
C PHE A 145 6.31 7.11 9.07
N TYR A 146 7.08 7.78 8.22
CA TYR A 146 8.12 8.71 8.63
C TYR A 146 7.74 10.10 8.15
N ILE A 147 7.76 11.06 9.07
CA ILE A 147 7.59 12.48 8.76
C ILE A 147 8.99 13.08 8.76
N GLU A 148 9.48 13.49 7.58
CA GLU A 148 10.68 14.32 7.49
C GLU A 148 10.36 15.67 8.17
N ARG A 149 11.13 16.01 9.19
CA ARG A 149 11.01 17.28 9.92
C ARG A 149 11.84 18.33 9.22
#